data_AF-A0A2T2YVE9-F1
#
_entry.id   AF-A0A2T2YVE9-F1
#
_cell.length_a   1.000
_cell.length_b   1.000
_cell.length_c   1.000
_cell.angle_alpha   90.00
_cell.angle_beta   90.00
_cell.angle_gamma   90.00
#
_symmetry.space_group_name_H-M   'P 1'
#
loop_
_entity.id
_entity.type
_entity.pdbx_description
1 polymer ?
#
loop_
_entity_poly.entity_id
_entity_poly.type
_entity_poly.pdbx_seq_one_letter_code
_entity_poly.pdbx_strand_id
1 'polypeptide(L)'
;MTAMSFISAHISKFDGIEAEYCPARDTASGPIPAAVGVEMNHEAIGSALLYLSIEDARTLAEQLPQILMMHDVAERLAAEKAA
;
A
#
# COMPACT_ATOMS: atom_id res chain seq x y z
N MET A 1 -38.14 16.00 4.11
CA MET A 1 -36.87 15.62 4.76
C MET A 1 -36.50 14.25 4.20
N THR A 2 -35.67 14.18 3.17
CA THR A 2 -35.21 12.91 2.62
C THR A 2 -34.06 12.41 3.47
N ALA A 3 -34.32 11.45 4.36
CA ALA A 3 -33.25 10.72 5.01
C ALA A 3 -32.50 9.93 3.93
N MET A 4 -31.27 10.34 3.60
CA MET A 4 -30.36 9.50 2.83
C MET A 4 -29.73 8.51 3.79
N SER A 5 -30.27 7.29 3.79
CA SER A 5 -29.60 6.16 4.43
C SER A 5 -28.46 5.70 3.52
N PHE A 6 -27.25 5.59 4.07
CA PHE A 6 -26.12 4.98 3.39
C PHE A 6 -25.58 3.83 4.22
N ILE A 7 -25.03 2.81 3.54
CA ILE A 7 -24.20 1.77 4.14
C ILE A 7 -22.77 2.05 3.74
N SER A 8 -21.87 2.11 4.72
CA SER A 8 -20.43 2.00 4.52
C SER A 8 -20.00 0.68 5.14
N ALA A 9 -19.39 -0.19 4.35
CA ALA A 9 -18.84 -1.46 4.80
C ALA A 9 -17.36 -1.49 4.43
N HIS A 10 -16.50 -1.59 5.44
CA HIS A 10 -15.07 -1.81 5.28
C HIS A 10 -14.79 -3.29 5.56
N ILE A 11 -14.36 -4.03 4.53
CA ILE A 11 -13.94 -5.43 4.68
C ILE A 11 -12.42 -5.42 4.82
N SER A 12 -11.92 -5.36 6.06
CA SER A 12 -10.49 -5.25 6.36
C SER A 12 -9.81 -6.60 6.65
N LYS A 13 -10.29 -7.69 6.04
CA LYS A 13 -9.81 -9.05 6.32
C LYS A 13 -9.52 -9.83 5.05
N PHE A 14 -8.54 -9.37 4.30
CA PHE A 14 -7.76 -10.24 3.43
C PHE A 14 -6.39 -10.45 4.10
N ASP A 15 -5.77 -11.60 3.93
CA ASP A 15 -4.36 -11.76 4.26
C ASP A 15 -3.54 -11.38 3.02
N GLY A 16 -2.76 -10.30 3.09
CA GLY A 16 -2.00 -9.81 1.96
C GLY A 16 -1.72 -8.30 1.96
N ILE A 17 -1.41 -7.79 0.75
CA ILE A 17 -1.09 -6.39 0.49
C ILE A 17 -2.02 -5.86 -0.61
N GLU A 18 -2.70 -4.74 -0.35
CA GLU A 18 -3.50 -4.00 -1.32
C GLU A 18 -2.92 -2.59 -1.52
N ALA A 19 -2.91 -2.11 -2.76
CA ALA A 19 -2.54 -0.75 -3.08
C ALA A 19 -3.67 -0.05 -3.84
N GLU A 20 -4.13 1.09 -3.33
CA GLU A 20 -5.23 1.87 -3.91
C GLU A 20 -4.85 3.33 -4.12
N TYR A 21 -5.45 3.96 -5.14
CA TYR A 21 -5.38 5.40 -5.29
C TYR A 21 -6.41 6.07 -4.38
N CYS A 22 -5.92 6.90 -3.47
CA CYS A 22 -6.75 7.70 -2.58
C CYS A 22 -6.86 9.13 -3.16
N PRO A 23 -8.04 9.56 -3.63
CA PRO A 23 -8.21 10.92 -4.14
C PRO A 23 -8.08 11.95 -3.02
N ALA A 24 -7.66 13.17 -3.40
CA ALA A 24 -7.64 14.30 -2.48
C ALA A 24 -9.04 14.55 -1.92
N ARG A 25 -9.14 14.81 -0.62
CA ARG A 25 -10.42 15.01 0.08
C ARG A 25 -10.29 15.98 1.24
N ASP A 26 -11.35 16.74 1.48
CA ASP A 26 -11.46 17.56 2.66
C ASP A 26 -11.94 16.73 3.85
N THR A 27 -11.33 16.96 5.01
CA THR A 27 -11.73 16.35 6.27
C THR A 27 -11.96 17.41 7.34
N ALA A 28 -12.58 17.04 8.45
CA ALA A 28 -12.77 17.94 9.58
C ALA A 28 -11.44 18.50 10.14
N SER A 29 -10.34 17.78 9.93
CA SER A 29 -8.98 18.19 10.32
C SER A 29 -8.23 19.01 9.26
N GLY A 30 -8.81 19.20 8.07
CA GLY A 30 -8.19 19.91 6.95
C GLY A 30 -8.14 19.10 5.65
N PRO A 31 -7.63 19.70 4.57
CA PRO A 31 -7.48 19.02 3.29
C PRO A 31 -6.40 17.94 3.37
N ILE A 32 -6.71 16.76 2.84
CA ILE A 32 -5.77 15.66 2.66
C ILE A 32 -5.43 15.57 1.16
N PRO A 33 -4.14 15.63 0.77
CA PRO A 33 -3.74 15.50 -0.63
C PRO A 33 -3.99 14.09 -1.16
N ALA A 34 -4.00 13.95 -2.49
CA ALA A 34 -4.07 12.63 -3.12
C ALA A 34 -2.82 11.80 -2.79
N ALA A 35 -3.03 10.49 -2.62
CA ALA A 35 -1.99 9.56 -2.19
C ALA A 35 -2.20 8.18 -2.81
N VAL A 36 -1.18 7.33 -2.73
CA VAL A 36 -1.33 5.89 -2.87
C VAL A 36 -1.37 5.28 -1.47
N GLY A 37 -2.49 4.68 -1.11
CA GLY A 37 -2.63 3.90 0.11
C GLY A 37 -2.13 2.49 -0.12
N VAL A 38 -1.28 1.98 0.76
CA VAL A 38 -0.86 0.58 0.79
C VAL A 38 -1.27 0.00 2.13
N GLU A 39 -2.21 -0.95 2.10
CA GLU A 39 -2.69 -1.65 3.28
C GLU A 39 -2.10 -3.06 3.29
N MET A 40 -1.41 -3.38 4.38
CA MET A 40 -0.95 -4.73 4.70
C MET A 40 -1.83 -5.26 5.81
N ASN A 41 -2.48 -6.39 5.54
CA ASN A 41 -3.28 -7.11 6.51
C ASN A 41 -2.68 -8.50 6.71
N HIS A 42 -2.38 -8.85 7.96
CA HIS A 42 -1.89 -10.18 8.30
C HIS A 42 -2.45 -10.65 9.64
N GLU A 43 -2.93 -11.89 9.70
CA GLU A 43 -3.65 -12.40 10.88
C GLU A 43 -2.84 -12.29 12.18
N ALA A 44 -1.52 -12.49 12.11
CA ALA A 44 -0.65 -12.45 13.29
C ALA A 44 -0.27 -11.03 13.75
N ILE A 45 -0.39 -10.02 12.89
CA ILE A 45 0.21 -8.68 13.11
C ILE A 45 -0.88 -7.58 13.11
N GLY A 46 -2.06 -7.86 12.56
CA GLY A 46 -3.14 -6.89 12.38
C GLY A 46 -3.02 -6.17 11.04
N SER A 47 -3.40 -4.89 11.01
CA SER A 47 -3.32 -4.05 9.82
C SER A 47 -2.26 -2.96 9.96
N ALA A 48 -1.56 -2.69 8.86
CA ALA A 48 -0.65 -1.56 8.73
C ALA A 48 -0.98 -0.79 7.44
N LEU A 49 -1.09 0.53 7.56
CA LEU A 49 -1.36 1.40 6.41
C LEU A 49 -0.18 2.34 6.18
N LEU A 50 0.27 2.41 4.93
CA LEU A 50 1.23 3.37 4.44
C LEU A 50 0.54 4.27 3.41
N TYR A 51 0.67 5.58 3.56
CA TYR A 51 0.24 6.54 2.54
C TYR A 51 1.47 7.17 1.90
N LEU A 52 1.61 6.97 0.59
CA LEU A 52 2.65 7.59 -0.22
C LEU A 52 2.07 8.80 -0.93
N SER A 53 2.81 9.91 -0.95
CA SER A 53 2.49 10.98 -1.89
C SER A 53 2.60 10.45 -3.33
N ILE A 54 1.90 11.10 -4.27
CA ILE A 54 1.98 10.68 -5.68
C ILE A 54 3.40 10.83 -6.25
N GLU A 55 4.19 11.78 -5.74
CA GLU A 55 5.59 11.97 -6.14
C GLU A 55 6.48 10.83 -5.61
N ASP A 56 6.33 10.46 -4.34
CA ASP A 56 7.06 9.34 -3.75
C ASP A 56 6.67 8.02 -4.39
N ALA A 57 5.39 7.82 -4.69
CA ALA A 57 4.90 6.63 -5.37
C ALA A 57 5.51 6.48 -6.78
N ARG A 58 5.67 7.59 -7.52
CA ARG A 58 6.37 7.59 -8.83
C ARG A 58 7.85 7.27 -8.67
N THR A 59 8.51 7.91 -7.71
CA THR A 59 9.93 7.69 -7.43
C THR A 59 10.19 6.23 -7.06
N LEU A 60 9.34 5.64 -6.22
CA LEU A 60 9.40 4.23 -5.86
C LEU A 60 9.17 3.34 -7.08
N ALA A 61 8.18 3.64 -7.92
CA ALA A 61 7.89 2.86 -9.13
C ALA A 61 9.07 2.86 -10.12
N GLU A 62 9.82 3.96 -10.22
CA GLU A 62 11.03 4.04 -11.05
C GLU A 62 12.18 3.20 -10.48
N GLN A 63 12.32 3.12 -9.16
CA GLN A 63 13.39 2.38 -8.48
C GLN A 63 13.08 0.89 -8.32
N LEU A 64 11.80 0.51 -8.27
CA LEU A 64 11.35 -0.83 -7.94
C LEU A 64 11.97 -1.93 -8.83
N PRO A 65 12.07 -1.77 -10.17
CA PRO A 65 12.70 -2.80 -11.01
C PRO A 65 14.15 -3.10 -10.63
N GLN A 66 14.92 -2.06 -10.28
CA GLN A 66 16.31 -2.23 -9.86
C GLN A 66 16.40 -2.96 -8.51
N ILE A 67 15.52 -2.60 -7.57
CA ILE A 67 15.46 -3.24 -6.25
C ILE A 67 15.15 -4.73 -6.41
N LEU A 68 14.16 -5.08 -7.25
CA LEU A 68 13.78 -6.47 -7.51
C LEU A 68 14.92 -7.26 -8.18
N MET A 69 15.60 -6.68 -9.18
CA MET A 69 16.77 -7.32 -9.78
C MET A 69 17.88 -7.60 -8.75
N MET A 70 18.14 -6.66 -7.83
CA MET A 70 19.14 -6.86 -6.77
C MET A 70 18.74 -7.98 -5.81
N HIS A 71 17.45 -8.11 -5.50
CA HIS A 71 16.92 -9.22 -4.70
C HIS A 71 17.13 -10.57 -5.40
N ASP A 72 16.76 -10.68 -6.67
CA ASP A 72 16.89 -11.93 -7.44
C ASP A 72 18.35 -12.42 -7.50
N VAL A 73 19.30 -11.49 -7.66
CA VAL A 73 20.74 -11.79 -7.63
C VAL A 73 21.16 -12.28 -6.25
N ALA A 74 20.68 -11.65 -5.18
CA ALA A 74 20.98 -12.05 -3.81
C ALA A 74 20.44 -13.46 -3.50
N GLU A 75 19.20 -13.75 -3.88
CA GLU A 75 18.56 -15.07 -3.72
C GLU A 75 19.33 -16.17 -4.47
N ARG A 76 19.71 -15.89 -5.73
CA ARG A 76 20.52 -16.82 -6.52
C ARG A 76 21.87 -17.11 -5.85
N LEU A 77 22.57 -16.08 -5.38
CA LEU A 77 23.86 -16.25 -4.72
C LEU A 77 23.72 -17.03 -3.40
N ALA A 78 22.64 -16.81 -2.65
CA ALA A 78 22.35 -17.55 -1.43
C ALA A 78 22.14 -19.04 -1.73
N ALA A 79 21.40 -19.37 -2.79
CA ALA A 79 21.19 -20.74 -3.24
C ALA A 79 22.50 -21.42 -3.68
N GLU A 80 23.35 -20.72 -4.43
CA GLU A 80 24.66 -21.23 -4.87
C GLU A 80 25.62 -21.53 -3.70
N LYS A 81 25.55 -20.77 -2.60
CA LYS A 81 26.36 -21.01 -1.39
C LYS A 81 25.83 -22.14 -0.50
N ALA A 82 24.55 -22.48 -0.64
CA ALA A 82 23.91 -23.54 0.15
C ALA A 82 24.07 -24.94 -0.48
N ALA A 83 24.55 -25.01 -1.74
CA ALA A 83 24.86 -26.24 -2.47
C ALA A 83 26.32 -26.67 -2.29
#